data_AF-A0A5B8V598-F1
#
_entry.id   AF-A0A5B8V598-F1
#
_cell.length_a   1.000
_cell.length_b   1.000
_cell.length_c   1.000
_cell.angle_alpha   90.00
_cell.angle_beta   90.00
_cell.angle_gamma   90.00
#
_symmetry.space_group_name_H-M   'P 1'
#
loop_
_entity.id
_entity.type
_entity.pdbx_description
1 polymer ?
#
loop_
_entity_poly.entity_id
_entity_poly.type
_entity_poly.pdbx_seq_one_letter_code
_entity_poly.pdbx_strand_id
1 'polypeptide(L)' 'MMPVKLRIENKRTIAQVEDDCIQQLGLLVQISRKSGNVWNTISLTENWTLEEQNNAGKFISSEMKLPPVKE' A
#
# COMPACT_ATOMS: atom_id res chain seq x y z
N MET A 1 8.28 -24.34 14.32
CA MET A 1 7.49 -23.53 13.36
C MET A 1 8.47 -22.75 12.51
N MET A 2 8.44 -22.90 11.18
CA MET A 2 9.27 -22.05 10.31
C MET A 2 8.66 -20.65 10.24
N PRO A 3 9.48 -19.59 10.18
CA PRO A 3 8.97 -18.23 10.03
C PRO A 3 8.35 -18.06 8.64
N VAL A 4 7.16 -17.47 8.59
CA VAL A 4 6.52 -17.07 7.33
C VAL A 4 7.26 -15.85 6.77
N LYS A 5 7.53 -15.86 5.46
CA LYS A 5 8.22 -14.77 4.75
C LYS A 5 7.29 -14.20 3.69
N LEU A 6 6.67 -13.07 3.99
CA LEU A 6 5.91 -12.30 3.01
C LEU A 6 6.86 -11.53 2.10
N ARG A 7 6.65 -11.63 0.78
CA ARG A 7 7.49 -10.96 -0.23
C ARG A 7 6.88 -9.63 -0.60
N ILE A 8 7.53 -8.55 -0.16
CA ILE A 8 7.13 -7.16 -0.44
C ILE A 8 8.11 -6.59 -1.46
N GLU A 9 7.74 -6.63 -2.74
CA GLU A 9 8.62 -6.26 -3.86
C GLU A 9 7.88 -5.32 -4.84
N ASN A 10 8.59 -4.39 -5.48
CA ASN A 10 8.02 -3.34 -6.33
C ASN A 10 7.02 -3.84 -7.38
N LYS A 11 7.30 -4.99 -8.00
CA LYS A 11 6.51 -5.57 -9.10
C LYS A 11 5.27 -6.33 -8.64
N ARG A 12 5.13 -6.59 -7.34
CA ARG A 12 3.99 -7.30 -6.77
C ARG A 12 2.81 -6.34 -6.69
N THR A 13 1.60 -6.82 -6.95
CA THR A 13 0.38 -6.05 -6.71
C THR A 13 -0.06 -6.15 -5.26
N ILE A 14 -0.93 -5.24 -4.82
CA ILE A 14 -1.56 -5.33 -3.49
C ILE A 14 -2.30 -6.67 -3.34
N ALA A 15 -3.13 -7.02 -4.32
CA ALA A 15 -3.90 -8.26 -4.29
C ALA A 15 -2.98 -9.51 -4.12
N GLN A 16 -1.81 -9.52 -4.74
CA GLN A 16 -0.84 -10.61 -4.57
C GLN A 16 -0.24 -10.68 -3.16
N VAL A 17 -0.11 -9.55 -2.45
CA VAL A 17 0.38 -9.55 -1.06
C VAL A 17 -0.73 -9.98 -0.10
N GLU A 18 -1.97 -9.59 -0.38
CA GLU A 18 -3.15 -10.03 0.39
C GLU A 18 -3.37 -11.55 0.22
N ASP A 19 -3.25 -12.07 -0.99
CA ASP A 19 -3.34 -13.51 -1.26
C ASP A 19 -2.23 -14.29 -0.53
N ASP A 20 -0.98 -13.81 -0.54
CA ASP A 20 0.10 -14.42 0.24
C ASP A 20 -0.25 -14.57 1.73
N CYS A 21 -0.98 -13.60 2.32
CA CYS A 21 -1.40 -13.66 3.71
C CYS A 21 -2.48 -14.73 3.94
N ILE A 22 -3.41 -14.89 3.01
CA ILE A 22 -4.41 -15.96 3.07
C ILE A 22 -3.72 -17.33 2.90
N GLN A 23 -2.86 -17.48 1.89
CA GLN A 23 -2.23 -18.76 1.58
C GLN A 23 -1.22 -19.21 2.64
N GLN A 24 -0.44 -18.29 3.22
CA GLN A 24 0.65 -18.64 4.15
C GLN A 24 0.25 -18.55 5.62
N LEU A 25 -0.74 -17.72 5.96
CA LEU A 25 -1.15 -17.46 7.35
C LEU A 25 -2.61 -17.84 7.63
N GLY A 26 -3.42 -18.11 6.59
CA GLY A 26 -4.86 -18.31 6.75
C GLY A 26 -5.61 -17.03 7.13
N LEU A 27 -5.02 -15.85 6.88
CA LEU A 27 -5.55 -14.57 7.30
C LEU A 27 -6.08 -13.77 6.11
N LEU A 28 -7.36 -13.42 6.14
CA LEU A 28 -7.92 -12.40 5.26
C LEU A 28 -7.47 -11.02 5.76
N VAL A 29 -6.70 -10.31 4.95
CA VAL A 29 -6.15 -8.99 5.32
C VAL A 29 -6.56 -7.94 4.31
N GLN A 30 -6.54 -6.68 4.74
CA GLN A 30 -6.70 -5.53 3.86
C GLN A 30 -5.48 -4.63 4.01
N ILE A 31 -4.82 -4.34 2.89
CA ILE A 31 -3.68 -3.43 2.86
C ILE A 31 -4.18 -2.00 2.74
N SER A 32 -3.56 -1.07 3.46
CA SER A 32 -3.88 0.36 3.45
C SER A 32 -2.62 1.20 3.34
N ARG A 33 -2.65 2.24 2.50
CA ARG A 33 -1.50 3.10 2.25
C ARG A 33 -1.81 4.56 2.56
N LYS A 34 -0.98 5.15 3.41
CA LYS A 34 -0.97 6.59 3.69
C LYS A 34 0.07 7.29 2.81
N SER A 35 -0.35 8.36 2.14
CA SER A 35 0.49 9.21 1.28
C SER A 35 0.36 10.66 1.75
N GLY A 36 1.40 11.20 2.37
CA GLY A 36 1.28 12.47 3.10
C GLY A 36 0.23 12.40 4.20
N ASN A 37 -0.79 13.24 4.12
CA ASN A 37 -1.90 13.30 5.09
C ASN A 37 -3.17 12.56 4.65
N VAL A 38 -3.16 11.86 3.51
CA VAL A 38 -4.33 11.13 3.01
C VAL A 38 -4.11 9.62 2.95
N TRP A 39 -5.19 8.87 3.07
CA TRP A 39 -5.23 7.44 2.82
C TRP A 39 -5.70 7.19 1.39
N ASN A 40 -4.93 6.42 0.63
CA ASN A 40 -5.31 6.04 -0.72
C ASN A 40 -6.49 5.06 -0.64
N THR A 41 -7.55 5.28 -1.42
CA THR A 41 -8.66 4.32 -1.52
C THR A 41 -8.23 3.16 -2.40
N ILE A 42 -8.07 1.97 -1.79
CA ILE A 42 -7.39 0.83 -2.43
C ILE A 42 -8.31 -0.02 -3.29
N SER A 43 -9.63 0.07 -3.13
CA SER A 43 -10.58 -0.61 -4.01
C SER A 43 -10.44 -0.24 -5.50
N LEU A 44 -9.77 0.88 -5.81
CA LEU A 44 -9.48 1.30 -7.19
C LEU A 44 -8.03 0.97 -7.63
N THR A 45 -7.20 0.46 -6.73
CA THR A 45 -5.75 0.29 -6.94
C THR A 45 -5.22 -1.07 -6.47
N GLU A 46 -6.09 -2.05 -6.22
CA GLU A 46 -5.73 -3.42 -5.81
C GLU A 46 -4.84 -4.13 -6.83
N ASN A 47 -5.03 -3.82 -8.11
CA ASN A 47 -4.28 -4.35 -9.24
C ASN A 47 -3.00 -3.57 -9.53
N TRP A 48 -2.76 -2.47 -8.81
CA TRP A 48 -1.52 -1.73 -8.94
C TRP A 48 -0.40 -2.45 -8.22
N THR A 49 0.76 -2.39 -8.84
CA THR A 49 2.02 -2.76 -8.23
C THR A 49 2.33 -1.86 -7.03
N LEU A 50 3.13 -2.37 -6.09
CA LEU A 50 3.60 -1.58 -4.95
C LEU A 50 4.42 -0.36 -5.40
N GLU A 51 5.09 -0.45 -6.55
CA GLU A 51 5.78 0.68 -7.18
C GLU A 51 4.84 1.76 -7.70
N GLU A 52 3.75 1.40 -8.38
CA GLU A 52 2.73 2.36 -8.81
C GLU A 52 2.10 3.09 -7.61
N GLN A 53 1.81 2.35 -6.53
CA GLN A 53 1.40 2.93 -5.25
C GLN A 53 2.45 3.89 -4.66
N ASN A 54 3.74 3.55 -4.75
CA ASN A 54 4.83 4.43 -4.33
C ASN A 54 4.83 5.73 -5.14
N ASN A 55 4.67 5.64 -6.46
CA ASN A 55 4.71 6.79 -7.37
C ASN A 55 3.52 7.72 -7.15
N ALA A 56 2.31 7.17 -7.04
CA ALA A 56 1.14 7.95 -6.68
C ALA A 56 1.29 8.60 -5.30
N GLY A 57 1.86 7.88 -4.32
CA GLY A 57 2.10 8.44 -3.00
C GLY A 57 3.10 9.60 -3.00
N LYS A 58 4.15 9.54 -3.83
CA LYS A 58 5.09 10.64 -4.03
C LYS A 58 4.40 11.87 -4.61
N PHE A 59 3.60 11.67 -5.67
CA PHE A 59 2.83 12.74 -6.30
C PHE A 59 1.87 13.42 -5.32
N ILE A 60 1.06 12.62 -4.60
CA ILE A 60 0.14 13.15 -3.59
C ILE A 60 0.90 13.95 -2.52
N SER A 61 2.04 13.42 -2.05
CA SER A 61 2.83 14.09 -1.00
C SER A 61 3.50 15.39 -1.49
N SER A 62 3.82 15.50 -2.80
CA SER A 62 4.38 16.72 -3.37
C SER A 62 3.31 17.79 -3.62
N GLU A 63 2.16 17.40 -4.16
CA GLU A 63 1.05 18.32 -4.47
C GLU A 63 0.28 18.74 -3.21
N MET A 64 0.16 17.87 -2.21
CA MET A 64 -0.46 18.16 -0.91
C MET A 64 0.51 18.74 0.11
N LYS A 65 1.56 19.45 -0.31
CA LYS A 65 2.22 20.43 0.57
C LYS A 65 1.21 21.54 0.89
N LEU A 66 0.28 21.21 1.79
CA LEU A 66 -0.64 22.16 2.38
C LEU A 66 0.21 23.32 2.93
N PRO A 67 -0.21 24.59 2.74
CA PRO A 67 0.39 25.67 3.52
C PRO A 67 0.30 25.28 5.00
N PRO A 68 1.31 25.59 5.83
CA PRO A 68 1.29 25.25 7.24
C PRO A 68 -0.03 25.75 7.83
N VAL A 69 -0.78 24.85 8.48
CA VAL A 69 -1.96 25.21 9.24
C VAL A 69 -1.48 26.23 10.28
N LYS A 70 -1.93 27.47 10.18
CA LYS A 70 -1.63 28.48 11.20
C LYS A 70 -2.30 28.03 12.49
N GLU A 71 -1.48 27.70 13.49
CA GLU A 71 -1.88 27.53 14.89
C GLU A 71 -2.43 28.83 15.48
#